data_AF-A0A2Z4ND37-F1
#
_entry.id   AF-A0A2Z4ND37-F1
#
_cell.length_a   1.000
_cell.length_b   1.000
_cell.length_c   1.000
_cell.angle_alpha   90.00
_cell.angle_beta   90.00
_cell.angle_gamma   90.00
#
_symmetry.space_group_name_H-M   'P 1'
#
loop_
_entity.id
_entity.type
_entity.pdbx_description
1 polymer ?
#
loop_
_entity_poly.entity_id
_entity_poly.type
_entity_poly.pdbx_seq_one_letter_code
_entity_poly.pdbx_strand_id
1 'polypeptide(L)'
;MNKLKKLLLLGTPFVCLSVPVLAVSCQKKPVYNSVKATGEYIPFNEYSRVGNLFDRKFSKTIFDRIQDKDITVETNYWEQFSYIDCEVISWADGDTVTVRSITPSFTYFGTPARGKGSIIKVRISSIDTLEEHLPNTEVDPNEKAFAEIDHAFAESICPKGSIVRLITNNWADNSHDRSVGEIFFGENFEKCFSVEMLANGYTLARLEKTVFNSFKANHNLDIKPSISDLLFPYLAYGINYAIDNKKGFYDQTKEKHFKSPQEFSNMYKAHGDMLSHSLTILDPAFDKEGKITPENNIYSILTKD
;
A
#
# COMPACT_ATOMS: atom_id res chain seq x y z
N MET A 1 -70.54 -33.41 -57.98
CA MET A 1 -70.52 -34.04 -56.63
C MET A 1 -69.09 -34.28 -56.21
N ASN A 2 -68.61 -33.54 -55.19
CA ASN A 2 -67.68 -34.00 -54.14
C ASN A 2 -67.11 -32.78 -53.40
N LYS A 3 -67.67 -32.52 -52.22
CA LYS A 3 -67.20 -31.51 -51.26
C LYS A 3 -66.01 -32.09 -50.49
N LEU A 4 -64.84 -31.49 -50.66
CA LEU A 4 -63.64 -31.77 -49.86
C LEU A 4 -63.80 -31.07 -48.49
N LYS A 5 -63.90 -31.85 -47.41
CA LYS A 5 -63.92 -31.34 -46.03
C LYS A 5 -62.49 -30.93 -45.64
N LYS A 6 -62.29 -29.65 -45.30
CA LYS A 6 -61.07 -29.17 -44.64
C LYS A 6 -61.14 -29.55 -43.16
N LEU A 7 -60.16 -30.33 -42.70
CA LEU A 7 -59.92 -30.67 -41.30
C LEU A 7 -59.00 -29.57 -40.72
N LEU A 8 -59.47 -28.81 -39.74
CA LEU A 8 -58.66 -27.89 -38.95
C LEU A 8 -57.89 -28.72 -37.90
N LEU A 9 -56.55 -28.73 -37.99
CA LEU A 9 -55.69 -29.14 -36.88
C LEU A 9 -55.43 -27.93 -35.97
N LEU A 10 -55.89 -28.02 -34.73
CA LEU A 10 -55.53 -27.11 -33.64
C LEU A 10 -54.09 -27.44 -33.19
N GLY A 11 -53.14 -26.55 -33.49
CA GLY A 11 -51.80 -26.59 -32.93
C GLY A 11 -51.80 -25.95 -31.53
N THR A 12 -51.45 -26.73 -30.51
CA THR A 12 -51.17 -26.25 -29.16
C THR A 12 -49.87 -25.43 -29.14
N PRO A 13 -49.85 -24.21 -28.55
CA PRO A 13 -48.61 -23.48 -28.38
C PRO A 13 -47.77 -24.12 -27.27
N PHE A 14 -46.58 -24.59 -27.62
CA PHE A 14 -45.54 -24.99 -26.67
C PHE A 14 -45.05 -23.71 -25.97
N VAL A 15 -45.55 -23.45 -24.76
CA VAL A 15 -45.03 -22.40 -23.89
C VAL A 15 -43.72 -22.92 -23.31
N CYS A 16 -42.60 -22.58 -23.95
CA CYS A 16 -41.28 -22.73 -23.35
C CYS A 16 -41.20 -21.77 -22.16
N LEU A 17 -41.47 -22.27 -20.96
CA LEU A 17 -41.11 -21.63 -19.70
C LEU A 17 -39.58 -21.58 -19.64
N SER A 18 -39.00 -20.50 -20.15
CA SER A 18 -37.61 -20.13 -19.86
C SER A 18 -37.55 -19.81 -18.38
N VAL A 19 -37.21 -20.79 -17.56
CA VAL A 19 -36.86 -20.55 -16.16
C VAL A 19 -35.60 -19.68 -16.20
N PRO A 20 -35.63 -18.44 -15.69
CA PRO A 20 -34.40 -17.67 -15.57
C PRO A 20 -33.50 -18.43 -14.61
N VAL A 21 -32.48 -19.08 -15.16
CA VAL A 21 -31.35 -19.54 -14.38
C VAL A 21 -30.68 -18.26 -13.89
N LEU A 22 -31.07 -17.81 -12.70
CA LEU A 22 -30.31 -16.85 -11.93
C LEU A 22 -28.96 -17.51 -11.69
N ALA A 23 -27.99 -17.21 -12.56
CA ALA A 23 -26.59 -17.46 -12.28
C ALA A 23 -26.25 -16.57 -11.08
N VAL A 24 -26.47 -17.11 -9.88
CA VAL A 24 -25.91 -16.56 -8.66
C VAL A 24 -24.41 -16.75 -8.80
N SER A 25 -23.76 -15.74 -9.38
CA SER A 25 -22.32 -15.61 -9.27
C SER A 25 -22.05 -15.48 -7.78
N CYS A 26 -21.66 -16.59 -7.15
CA CYS A 26 -21.05 -16.57 -5.82
C CYS A 26 -19.71 -15.83 -5.96
N GLN A 27 -19.76 -14.50 -6.08
CA GLN A 27 -18.59 -13.67 -5.84
C GLN A 27 -18.22 -13.91 -4.39
N LYS A 28 -17.07 -14.56 -4.16
CA LYS A 28 -16.50 -14.68 -2.82
C LYS A 28 -16.39 -13.26 -2.28
N LYS A 29 -17.06 -12.99 -1.17
CA LYS A 29 -16.94 -11.70 -0.50
C LYS A 29 -15.46 -11.52 -0.11
N PRO A 30 -14.86 -10.34 -0.36
CA PRO A 30 -13.50 -10.07 0.07
C PRO A 30 -13.36 -10.29 1.59
N VAL A 31 -12.32 -11.00 1.99
CA VAL A 31 -12.01 -11.35 3.38
C VAL A 31 -11.56 -10.11 4.17
N TYR A 32 -10.88 -9.17 3.52
CA TYR A 32 -10.31 -7.99 4.18
C TYR A 32 -11.35 -7.15 4.95
N ASN A 33 -12.59 -7.09 4.45
CA ASN A 33 -13.70 -6.39 5.12
C ASN A 33 -14.16 -7.07 6.42
N SER A 34 -13.79 -8.34 6.64
CA SER A 34 -14.14 -9.10 7.85
C SER A 34 -13.04 -9.11 8.91
N VAL A 35 -11.82 -8.75 8.52
CA VAL A 35 -10.66 -8.71 9.42
C VAL A 35 -10.79 -7.50 10.34
N LYS A 36 -10.55 -7.71 11.64
CA LYS A 36 -10.57 -6.66 12.66
C LYS A 36 -9.16 -6.41 13.16
N ALA A 37 -8.88 -5.15 13.46
CA ALA A 37 -7.69 -4.79 14.22
C ALA A 37 -7.75 -5.44 15.61
N THR A 38 -6.63 -6.02 16.03
CA THR A 38 -6.47 -6.64 17.36
C THR A 38 -5.34 -5.94 18.11
N GLY A 39 -5.38 -6.05 19.45
CA GLY A 39 -4.38 -5.46 20.32
C GLY A 39 -4.31 -3.94 20.16
N GLU A 40 -3.18 -3.46 19.65
CA GLU A 40 -2.85 -2.03 19.60
C GLU A 40 -3.06 -1.37 18.25
N TYR A 41 -3.46 -2.16 17.25
CA TYR A 41 -3.82 -1.61 15.96
C TYR A 41 -5.06 -0.72 16.09
N ILE A 42 -5.00 0.47 15.51
CA ILE A 42 -6.23 1.23 15.24
C ILE A 42 -7.08 0.45 14.22
N PRO A 43 -8.41 0.60 14.23
CA PRO A 43 -9.28 -0.03 13.24
C PRO A 43 -8.76 0.17 11.82
N PHE A 44 -8.66 -0.89 11.01
CA PHE A 44 -8.04 -0.81 9.68
C PHE A 44 -8.80 0.11 8.72
N ASN A 45 -10.10 0.30 8.91
CA ASN A 45 -10.90 1.29 8.19
C ASN A 45 -10.60 2.76 8.59
N GLU A 46 -9.85 2.98 9.66
CA GLU A 46 -9.28 4.27 10.04
C GLU A 46 -7.82 4.41 9.56
N TYR A 47 -7.45 3.77 8.45
CA TYR A 47 -6.09 3.77 7.90
C TYR A 47 -5.45 5.16 7.73
N SER A 48 -6.26 6.20 7.53
CA SER A 48 -5.80 7.60 7.42
C SER A 48 -5.23 8.16 8.72
N ARG A 49 -5.35 7.42 9.83
CA ARG A 49 -4.85 7.77 11.16
C ARG A 49 -3.69 6.86 11.61
N VAL A 50 -3.13 6.04 10.72
CA VAL A 50 -2.11 5.02 11.02
C VAL A 50 -0.85 5.59 11.69
N GLY A 51 -0.52 6.86 11.46
CA GLY A 51 0.58 7.55 12.15
C GLY A 51 0.40 7.60 13.67
N ASN A 52 -0.84 7.57 14.18
CA ASN A 52 -1.11 7.56 15.62
C ASN A 52 -0.60 6.29 16.31
N LEU A 53 -0.35 5.20 15.57
CA LEU A 53 0.33 4.02 16.13
C LEU A 53 1.73 4.36 16.63
N PHE A 54 2.38 5.33 15.99
CA PHE A 54 3.77 5.62 16.28
C PHE A 54 3.96 6.46 17.55
N ASP A 55 2.88 7.03 18.08
CA ASP A 55 2.87 7.74 19.38
C ASP A 55 2.83 6.78 20.57
N ARG A 56 2.61 5.49 20.32
CA ARG A 56 2.55 4.47 21.37
C ARG A 56 3.87 4.41 22.13
N LYS A 57 3.77 4.61 23.44
CA LYS A 57 4.89 4.58 24.37
C LYS A 57 5.22 3.16 24.83
N PHE A 58 6.49 2.86 24.96
CA PHE A 58 7.00 1.60 25.51
C PHE A 58 8.39 1.81 26.11
N SER A 59 8.82 0.88 26.97
CA SER A 59 10.16 0.88 27.53
C SER A 59 11.10 0.03 26.67
N LYS A 60 12.29 0.55 26.37
CA LYS A 60 13.33 -0.16 25.63
C LYS A 60 14.68 -0.02 26.31
N THR A 61 15.46 -1.10 26.30
CA THR A 61 16.86 -1.07 26.72
C THR A 61 17.72 -0.65 25.53
N ILE A 62 18.54 0.39 25.74
CA ILE A 62 19.51 0.89 24.76
C ILE A 62 20.89 0.95 25.41
N PHE A 63 21.94 0.73 24.61
CA PHE A 63 23.32 0.85 25.07
C PHE A 63 23.78 2.30 24.98
N ASP A 64 24.03 2.93 26.13
CA ASP A 64 24.63 4.27 26.21
C ASP A 64 26.14 4.16 26.03
N ARG A 65 26.62 4.60 24.86
CA ARG A 65 28.06 4.60 24.53
C ARG A 65 28.88 5.61 25.34
N ILE A 66 28.25 6.63 25.94
CA ILE A 66 28.93 7.62 26.78
C ILE A 66 29.17 7.03 28.16
N GLN A 67 28.19 6.28 28.68
CA GLN A 67 28.25 5.68 30.02
C GLN A 67 28.73 4.22 30.03
N ASP A 68 28.96 3.63 28.85
CA ASP A 68 29.37 2.24 28.65
C ASP A 68 28.45 1.24 29.38
N LYS A 69 27.13 1.46 29.30
CA LYS A 69 26.14 0.63 29.99
C LYS A 69 24.79 0.61 29.29
N ASP A 70 24.03 -0.44 29.54
CA ASP A 70 22.62 -0.53 29.18
C ASP A 70 21.78 0.39 30.08
N ILE A 71 20.90 1.17 29.47
CA ILE A 71 19.87 1.95 30.16
C ILE A 71 18.49 1.65 29.60
N THR A 72 17.47 1.73 30.46
CA THR A 72 16.08 1.66 30.04
C THR A 72 15.54 3.07 29.83
N VAL A 73 14.97 3.33 28.66
CA VAL A 73 14.32 4.59 28.32
C VAL A 73 12.85 4.35 27.99
N GLU A 74 11.99 5.31 28.35
CA GLU A 74 10.64 5.41 27.77
C GLU A 74 10.80 6.04 26.37
N THR A 75 10.24 5.38 25.35
CA THR A 75 10.33 5.75 23.93
C THR A 75 8.96 5.61 23.27
N ASN A 76 8.85 6.09 22.03
CA ASN A 76 7.80 5.67 21.09
C ASN A 76 8.39 5.11 19.78
N TYR A 77 7.54 4.76 18.80
CA TYR A 77 8.04 4.24 17.52
C TYR A 77 8.70 5.31 16.65
N TRP A 78 8.27 6.57 16.72
CA TRP A 78 8.95 7.65 16.00
C TRP A 78 10.43 7.71 16.38
N GLU A 79 10.70 7.70 17.68
CA GLU A 79 12.05 7.73 18.25
C GLU A 79 12.82 6.45 17.95
N GLN A 80 12.16 5.28 18.04
CA GLN A 80 12.76 4.01 17.65
C GLN A 80 13.26 4.02 16.20
N PHE A 81 12.51 4.62 15.27
CA PHE A 81 12.86 4.69 13.86
C PHE A 81 13.57 6.00 13.47
N SER A 82 14.15 6.68 14.47
CA SER A 82 15.05 7.83 14.28
C SER A 82 14.47 8.89 13.34
N TYR A 83 13.23 9.31 13.60
CA TYR A 83 12.48 10.23 12.74
C TYR A 83 13.22 11.54 12.44
N ILE A 84 12.83 12.18 11.34
CA ILE A 84 13.23 13.54 11.00
C ILE A 84 12.03 14.30 10.43
N ASP A 85 11.84 15.54 10.86
CA ASP A 85 10.82 16.40 10.27
C ASP A 85 11.45 17.16 9.11
N CYS A 86 10.71 17.24 8.01
CA CYS A 86 11.16 17.81 6.74
C CYS A 86 10.10 18.67 6.06
N GLU A 87 10.53 19.53 5.15
CA GLU A 87 9.71 20.25 4.18
C GLU A 87 9.86 19.59 2.80
N VAL A 88 8.75 19.31 2.12
CA VAL A 88 8.74 18.78 0.74
C VAL A 88 9.24 19.84 -0.23
N ILE A 89 10.29 19.53 -1.01
CA ILE A 89 10.85 20.43 -2.03
C ILE A 89 10.22 20.16 -3.40
N SER A 90 10.14 18.88 -3.78
CA SER A 90 9.64 18.44 -5.08
C SER A 90 9.43 16.92 -5.10
N TRP A 91 8.49 16.46 -5.92
CA TRP A 91 8.37 15.07 -6.34
C TRP A 91 9.13 14.86 -7.65
N ALA A 92 9.75 13.70 -7.80
CA ALA A 92 10.40 13.27 -9.04
C ALA A 92 9.45 12.41 -9.89
N ASP A 93 8.64 11.61 -9.20
CA ASP A 93 7.59 10.72 -9.66
C ASP A 93 6.66 10.46 -8.46
N GLY A 94 5.67 9.57 -8.58
CA GLY A 94 4.68 9.32 -7.54
C GLY A 94 5.20 8.65 -6.25
N ASP A 95 6.46 8.21 -6.19
CA ASP A 95 7.02 7.51 -5.02
C ASP A 95 8.44 7.93 -4.62
N THR A 96 8.99 8.92 -5.33
CA THR A 96 10.31 9.49 -5.08
C THR A 96 10.17 10.99 -4.83
N VAL A 97 10.59 11.43 -3.65
CA VAL A 97 10.46 12.83 -3.22
C VAL A 97 11.78 13.38 -2.72
N THR A 98 12.01 14.66 -2.99
CA THR A 98 13.12 15.41 -2.40
C THR A 98 12.60 16.29 -1.28
N VAL A 99 13.21 16.16 -0.11
CA VAL A 99 12.83 16.91 1.10
C VAL A 99 14.02 17.65 1.70
N ARG A 100 13.74 18.72 2.44
CA ARG A 100 14.72 19.45 3.26
C ARG A 100 14.43 19.19 4.72
N SER A 101 15.41 18.72 5.48
CA SER A 101 15.23 18.53 6.92
C SER A 101 15.07 19.86 7.65
N ILE A 102 14.03 19.98 8.49
CA ILE A 102 13.80 21.12 9.37
C ILE A 102 14.33 20.87 10.79
N THR A 103 14.45 19.60 11.18
CA THR A 103 15.12 19.12 12.39
C THR A 103 16.33 18.24 12.03
N PRO A 104 17.29 18.00 12.95
CA PRO A 104 18.15 16.83 12.84
C PRO A 104 17.34 15.53 13.01
N SER A 105 17.87 14.41 12.51
CA SER A 105 17.32 13.08 12.79
C SER A 105 17.41 12.77 14.28
N PHE A 106 16.38 12.16 14.85
CA PHE A 106 16.37 11.75 16.24
C PHE A 106 17.48 10.74 16.54
N THR A 107 18.12 10.89 17.71
CA THR A 107 19.04 9.91 18.29
C THR A 107 19.00 10.03 19.80
N TYR A 108 19.12 8.91 20.50
CA TYR A 108 19.29 8.89 21.96
C TYR A 108 20.65 9.43 22.40
N PHE A 109 21.69 9.09 21.64
CA PHE A 109 23.08 9.42 21.96
C PHE A 109 23.88 9.76 20.70
N GLY A 110 24.88 10.61 20.85
CA GLY A 110 25.81 10.94 19.78
C GLY A 110 25.25 11.89 18.72
N THR A 111 25.86 11.86 17.54
CA THR A 111 25.57 12.79 16.45
C THR A 111 24.40 12.27 15.60
N PRO A 112 23.41 13.12 15.28
CA PRO A 112 22.36 12.79 14.32
C PRO A 112 22.94 12.27 13.00
N ALA A 113 22.33 11.22 12.44
CA ALA A 113 22.69 10.70 11.12
C ALA A 113 22.48 11.76 10.01
N ARG A 114 21.48 12.63 10.17
CA ARG A 114 21.19 13.75 9.28
C ARG A 114 21.04 15.04 10.10
N GLY A 115 21.72 16.10 9.68
CA GLY A 115 21.60 17.43 10.27
C GLY A 115 20.40 18.21 9.71
N LYS A 116 20.05 19.32 10.36
CA LYS A 116 19.09 20.30 9.84
C LYS A 116 19.60 20.92 8.53
N GLY A 117 18.69 21.13 7.57
CA GLY A 117 19.00 21.69 6.25
C GLY A 117 19.54 20.66 5.24
N SER A 118 19.65 19.39 5.62
CA SER A 118 20.04 18.32 4.68
C SER A 118 19.00 18.19 3.58
N ILE A 119 19.46 18.07 2.34
CA ILE A 119 18.61 17.69 1.21
C ILE A 119 18.65 16.17 1.11
N ILE A 120 17.48 15.54 1.18
CA ILE A 120 17.35 14.09 1.18
C ILE A 120 16.41 13.70 0.05
N LYS A 121 16.89 12.85 -0.85
CA LYS A 121 16.05 12.17 -1.84
C LYS A 121 15.57 10.86 -1.22
N VAL A 122 14.27 10.66 -1.21
CA VAL A 122 13.59 9.55 -0.52
C VAL A 122 12.85 8.72 -1.56
N ARG A 123 13.03 7.40 -1.50
CA ARG A 123 12.17 6.43 -2.18
C ARG A 123 11.23 5.82 -1.15
N ILE A 124 9.92 5.91 -1.38
CA ILE A 124 8.91 5.36 -0.46
C ILE A 124 8.95 3.83 -0.49
N SER A 125 9.22 3.21 0.66
CA SER A 125 9.66 1.81 0.69
C SER A 125 8.59 0.79 0.33
N SER A 126 7.33 1.06 0.64
CA SER A 126 6.26 0.06 0.54
C SER A 126 5.51 0.04 -0.80
N ILE A 127 5.80 0.97 -1.72
CA ILE A 127 5.06 1.14 -2.97
C ILE A 127 5.99 1.34 -4.17
N ASP A 128 5.48 1.11 -5.37
CA ASP A 128 6.11 1.49 -6.63
C ASP A 128 5.10 2.17 -7.55
N THR A 129 5.37 3.38 -8.01
CA THR A 129 4.55 4.06 -9.02
C THR A 129 5.06 3.76 -10.42
N LEU A 130 4.24 4.08 -11.42
CA LEU A 130 4.68 3.91 -12.81
C LEU A 130 5.81 4.89 -13.11
N GLU A 131 6.70 4.54 -14.05
CA GLU A 131 7.84 5.40 -14.34
C GLU A 131 7.48 6.61 -15.21
N GLU A 132 8.07 7.75 -14.88
CA GLU A 132 8.09 8.93 -15.76
C GLU A 132 9.44 9.09 -16.47
N HIS A 133 10.51 8.62 -15.85
CA HIS A 133 11.89 8.90 -16.26
C HIS A 133 12.80 7.69 -16.02
N LEU A 134 13.39 7.14 -17.09
CA LEU A 134 14.44 6.13 -17.00
C LEU A 134 15.80 6.68 -17.42
N PRO A 135 16.90 6.31 -16.73
CA PRO A 135 18.24 6.65 -17.19
C PRO A 135 18.52 6.09 -18.59
N ASN A 136 18.83 6.99 -19.53
CA ASN A 136 19.25 6.67 -20.89
C ASN A 136 18.24 5.88 -21.75
N THR A 137 16.97 5.79 -21.33
CA THR A 137 15.92 5.06 -22.05
C THR A 137 14.61 5.85 -21.99
N GLU A 138 13.85 5.86 -23.08
CA GLU A 138 12.53 6.44 -23.09
C GLU A 138 11.53 5.49 -22.41
N VAL A 139 10.70 6.03 -21.53
CA VAL A 139 9.60 5.26 -20.92
C VAL A 139 8.50 5.05 -21.95
N ASP A 140 7.85 3.88 -21.92
CA ASP A 140 6.70 3.61 -22.78
C ASP A 140 5.66 4.74 -22.65
N PRO A 141 5.19 5.34 -23.77
CA PRO A 141 4.29 6.48 -23.70
C PRO A 141 2.99 6.21 -22.95
N ASN A 142 2.50 4.97 -22.95
CA ASN A 142 1.31 4.63 -22.17
C ASN A 142 1.63 4.60 -20.69
N GLU A 143 2.72 3.94 -20.28
CA GLU A 143 3.17 3.92 -18.88
C GLU A 143 3.34 5.34 -18.34
N LYS A 144 4.08 6.19 -19.07
CA LYS A 144 4.27 7.60 -18.72
C LYS A 144 2.96 8.36 -18.55
N ALA A 145 1.98 8.13 -19.43
CA ALA A 145 0.69 8.81 -19.37
C ALA A 145 -0.15 8.40 -18.15
N PHE A 146 0.10 7.23 -17.56
CA PHE A 146 -0.48 6.83 -16.28
C PHE A 146 0.38 7.34 -15.11
N ALA A 147 1.71 7.33 -15.23
CA ALA A 147 2.63 7.86 -14.22
C ALA A 147 2.33 9.35 -13.90
N GLU A 148 2.07 10.16 -14.92
CA GLU A 148 1.65 11.57 -14.73
C GLU A 148 0.40 11.72 -13.83
N ILE A 149 -0.47 10.70 -13.78
CA ILE A 149 -1.69 10.70 -12.96
C ILE A 149 -1.38 10.31 -11.51
N ASP A 150 -0.56 9.28 -11.30
CA ASP A 150 -0.18 8.88 -9.94
C ASP A 150 0.72 9.94 -9.28
N HIS A 151 1.60 10.58 -10.04
CA HIS A 151 2.36 11.76 -9.61
C HIS A 151 1.44 12.92 -9.25
N ALA A 152 0.50 13.30 -10.12
CA ALA A 152 -0.44 14.37 -9.81
C ALA A 152 -1.23 14.10 -8.52
N PHE A 153 -1.57 12.83 -8.25
CA PHE A 153 -2.20 12.45 -7.01
C PHE A 153 -1.25 12.56 -5.80
N ALA A 154 -0.01 12.08 -5.91
CA ALA A 154 1.04 12.22 -4.90
C ALA A 154 1.23 13.69 -4.47
N GLU A 155 1.36 14.59 -5.45
CA GLU A 155 1.45 16.04 -5.21
C GLU A 155 0.17 16.61 -4.59
N SER A 156 -1.00 16.08 -4.94
CA SER A 156 -2.26 16.58 -4.39
C SER A 156 -2.43 16.28 -2.90
N ILE A 157 -1.95 15.13 -2.43
CA ILE A 157 -2.06 14.72 -1.02
C ILE A 157 -0.89 15.24 -0.17
N CYS A 158 0.27 15.45 -0.80
CA CYS A 158 1.48 15.94 -0.13
C CYS A 158 2.21 16.96 -1.02
N PRO A 159 1.66 18.17 -1.19
CA PRO A 159 2.20 19.17 -2.10
C PRO A 159 3.56 19.71 -1.62
N LYS A 160 4.29 20.35 -2.53
CA LYS A 160 5.48 21.14 -2.20
C LYS A 160 5.20 22.11 -1.05
N GLY A 161 6.14 22.20 -0.11
CA GLY A 161 6.01 23.00 1.10
C GLY A 161 5.30 22.30 2.25
N SER A 162 4.75 21.09 2.04
CA SER A 162 4.18 20.29 3.12
C SER A 162 5.25 19.95 4.15
N ILE A 163 4.88 20.04 5.43
CA ILE A 163 5.69 19.52 6.52
C ILE A 163 5.36 18.04 6.70
N VAL A 164 6.41 17.22 6.70
CA VAL A 164 6.31 15.77 6.76
C VAL A 164 7.28 15.21 7.79
N ARG A 165 6.97 14.02 8.31
CA ARG A 165 7.87 13.24 9.15
C ARG A 165 8.35 12.04 8.36
N LEU A 166 9.66 11.95 8.18
CA LEU A 166 10.34 10.87 7.50
C LEU A 166 10.91 9.90 8.54
N ILE A 167 10.66 8.61 8.35
CA ILE A 167 11.24 7.53 9.14
C ILE A 167 11.92 6.50 8.24
N THR A 168 12.93 5.82 8.77
CA THR A 168 13.63 4.72 8.11
C THR A 168 14.02 3.65 9.12
N ASN A 169 14.11 2.39 8.70
CA ASN A 169 14.64 1.34 9.57
C ASN A 169 16.13 1.59 9.88
N ASN A 170 16.86 2.22 8.96
CA ASN A 170 18.26 2.53 9.11
C ASN A 170 18.69 3.63 8.12
N TRP A 171 19.26 4.73 8.62
CA TRP A 171 19.76 5.84 7.80
C TRP A 171 20.92 5.49 6.87
N ALA A 172 21.58 4.34 7.08
CA ALA A 172 22.59 3.82 6.16
C ALA A 172 21.97 3.08 4.95
N ASP A 173 20.69 2.72 4.99
CA ASP A 173 20.02 2.00 3.91
C ASP A 173 19.72 2.98 2.77
N ASN A 174 20.42 2.79 1.65
CA ASN A 174 20.24 3.60 0.45
C ASN A 174 19.96 2.70 -0.77
N SER A 175 19.02 3.13 -1.61
CA SER A 175 18.81 2.61 -2.96
C SER A 175 19.37 3.61 -3.95
N HIS A 176 20.56 3.32 -4.46
CA HIS A 176 21.38 4.27 -5.22
C HIS A 176 21.68 5.54 -4.39
N ASP A 177 21.29 6.71 -4.89
CA ASP A 177 21.45 8.02 -4.25
C ASP A 177 20.30 8.38 -3.29
N ARG A 178 19.35 7.46 -3.07
CA ARG A 178 18.11 7.70 -2.32
C ARG A 178 18.12 6.98 -0.99
N SER A 179 17.70 7.66 0.08
CA SER A 179 17.35 6.99 1.32
C SER A 179 16.02 6.25 1.14
N VAL A 180 15.90 5.07 1.74
CA VAL A 180 14.67 4.26 1.69
C VAL A 180 13.91 4.46 3.00
N GLY A 181 12.63 4.82 2.92
CA GLY A 181 11.85 5.13 4.11
C GLY A 181 10.36 5.32 3.85
N GLU A 182 9.65 5.75 4.88
CA GLU A 182 8.23 6.09 4.83
C GLU A 182 8.02 7.55 5.22
N ILE A 183 7.00 8.17 4.62
CA ILE A 183 6.64 9.56 4.86
C ILE A 183 5.27 9.63 5.50
N PHE A 184 5.19 10.44 6.55
CA PHE A 184 3.96 10.75 7.27
C PHE A 184 3.64 12.23 7.17
N PHE A 185 2.36 12.55 7.05
CA PHE A 185 1.86 13.91 6.80
C PHE A 185 0.48 14.13 7.45
N GLY A 186 -0.06 15.35 7.33
CA GLY A 186 -1.27 15.78 8.04
C GLY A 186 -0.96 16.53 9.34
N GLU A 187 -1.98 17.03 10.01
CA GLU A 187 -1.88 17.97 11.15
C GLU A 187 -0.91 17.49 12.24
N ASN A 188 -0.83 16.17 12.47
CA ASN A 188 0.08 15.54 13.43
C ASN A 188 0.80 14.30 12.84
N PHE A 189 1.11 14.31 11.55
CA PHE A 189 1.72 13.15 10.87
C PHE A 189 0.88 11.86 10.95
N GLU A 190 -0.45 11.99 11.06
CA GLU A 190 -1.35 10.86 11.26
C GLU A 190 -1.54 10.00 9.99
N LYS A 191 -1.24 10.55 8.81
CA LYS A 191 -1.38 9.85 7.52
C LYS A 191 -0.04 9.28 7.08
N CYS A 192 -0.04 8.05 6.57
CA CYS A 192 1.12 7.45 5.91
C CYS A 192 0.95 7.53 4.39
N PHE A 193 1.96 8.07 3.69
CA PHE A 193 1.91 8.31 2.25
C PHE A 193 1.66 7.03 1.43
N SER A 194 2.40 5.95 1.71
CA SER A 194 2.23 4.68 1.01
C SER A 194 0.84 4.07 1.19
N VAL A 195 0.29 4.13 2.40
CA VAL A 195 -1.07 3.67 2.70
C VAL A 195 -2.11 4.49 1.94
N GLU A 196 -1.96 5.82 1.89
CA GLU A 196 -2.88 6.70 1.15
C GLU A 196 -2.82 6.48 -0.36
N MET A 197 -1.61 6.29 -0.93
CA MET A 197 -1.46 5.97 -2.36
C MET A 197 -2.15 4.64 -2.72
N LEU A 198 -1.98 3.60 -1.89
CA LEU A 198 -2.64 2.31 -2.08
C LEU A 198 -4.15 2.41 -1.90
N ALA A 199 -4.62 3.06 -0.83
CA ALA A 199 -6.04 3.22 -0.52
C ALA A 199 -6.82 4.03 -1.56
N ASN A 200 -6.11 4.87 -2.33
CA ASN A 200 -6.69 5.61 -3.43
C ASN A 200 -6.45 4.96 -4.80
N GLY A 201 -5.76 3.83 -4.87
CA GLY A 201 -5.66 3.00 -6.09
C GLY A 201 -4.75 3.58 -7.18
N TYR A 202 -3.68 4.27 -6.79
CA TYR A 202 -2.72 4.88 -7.72
C TYR A 202 -1.37 4.16 -7.80
N THR A 203 -1.20 3.06 -7.08
CA THR A 203 0.06 2.31 -7.03
C THR A 203 -0.17 0.84 -6.66
N LEU A 204 0.85 0.00 -6.87
CA LEU A 204 0.95 -1.35 -6.34
C LEU A 204 1.98 -1.39 -5.20
N ALA A 205 1.83 -2.38 -4.33
CA ALA A 205 2.77 -2.59 -3.23
C ALA A 205 4.10 -3.15 -3.73
N ARG A 206 5.20 -2.60 -3.18
CA ARG A 206 6.56 -3.10 -3.36
C ARG A 206 7.03 -3.77 -2.07
N LEU A 207 6.57 -5.00 -1.84
CA LEU A 207 6.84 -5.75 -0.62
C LEU A 207 7.64 -7.01 -0.95
N GLU A 208 8.93 -6.96 -0.65
CA GLU A 208 9.83 -8.10 -0.79
C GLU A 208 9.41 -9.26 0.13
N LYS A 209 9.75 -10.50 -0.25
CA LYS A 209 9.45 -11.69 0.55
C LYS A 209 10.00 -11.61 1.98
N THR A 210 11.14 -10.92 2.15
CA THR A 210 11.76 -10.68 3.47
C THR A 210 10.87 -9.82 4.37
N VAL A 211 10.14 -8.85 3.81
CA VAL A 211 9.20 -8.00 4.54
C VAL A 211 8.03 -8.83 5.06
N PHE A 212 7.43 -9.67 4.22
CA PHE A 212 6.35 -10.57 4.65
C PHE A 212 6.82 -11.57 5.72
N ASN A 213 8.01 -12.13 5.56
CA ASN A 213 8.58 -13.05 6.55
C ASN A 213 8.84 -12.36 7.90
N SER A 214 9.31 -11.10 7.88
CA SER A 214 9.45 -10.27 9.08
C SER A 214 8.10 -10.09 9.78
N PHE A 215 7.07 -9.66 9.04
CA PHE A 215 5.74 -9.48 9.61
C PHE A 215 5.22 -10.78 10.22
N LYS A 216 5.33 -11.89 9.50
CA LYS A 216 4.91 -13.21 9.99
C LYS A 216 5.61 -13.61 11.28
N ALA A 217 6.89 -13.31 11.44
CA ALA A 217 7.63 -13.59 12.68
C ALA A 217 7.22 -12.65 13.83
N ASN A 218 6.87 -11.39 13.52
CA ASN A 218 6.78 -10.31 14.50
C ASN A 218 5.34 -9.84 14.80
N HIS A 219 4.32 -10.33 14.10
CA HIS A 219 2.93 -9.86 14.24
C HIS A 219 2.36 -10.00 15.66
N ASN A 220 2.85 -10.96 16.45
CA ASN A 220 2.43 -11.16 17.85
C ASN A 220 3.36 -10.53 18.90
N LEU A 221 4.47 -9.90 18.47
CA LEU A 221 5.34 -9.20 19.40
C LEU A 221 4.65 -7.96 19.94
N ASP A 222 4.88 -7.66 21.22
CA ASP A 222 4.37 -6.44 21.82
C ASP A 222 4.97 -5.21 21.11
N ILE A 223 6.30 -5.13 21.01
CA ILE A 223 7.00 -4.06 20.31
C ILE A 223 7.42 -4.53 18.92
N LYS A 224 7.04 -3.80 17.87
CA LYS A 224 7.41 -4.13 16.49
C LYS A 224 8.83 -3.68 16.17
N PRO A 225 9.67 -4.55 15.58
CA PRO A 225 11.07 -4.20 15.31
C PRO A 225 11.27 -3.41 14.02
N SER A 226 10.31 -3.44 13.09
CA SER A 226 10.41 -2.71 11.81
C SER A 226 9.17 -1.86 11.52
N ILE A 227 9.34 -0.82 10.71
CA ILE A 227 8.25 0.04 10.23
C ILE A 227 7.22 -0.79 9.45
N SER A 228 7.71 -1.70 8.61
CA SER A 228 6.84 -2.56 7.81
C SER A 228 5.99 -3.50 8.66
N ASP A 229 6.48 -3.99 9.81
CA ASP A 229 5.69 -4.87 10.68
C ASP A 229 4.47 -4.14 11.28
N LEU A 230 4.54 -2.81 11.45
CA LEU A 230 3.42 -1.97 11.88
C LEU A 230 2.46 -1.66 10.72
N LEU A 231 3.01 -1.30 9.55
CA LEU A 231 2.22 -0.83 8.42
C LEU A 231 1.60 -1.96 7.59
N PHE A 232 2.12 -3.19 7.66
CA PHE A 232 1.70 -4.32 6.81
C PHE A 232 0.17 -4.51 6.73
N PRO A 233 -0.58 -4.52 7.85
CA PRO A 233 -2.03 -4.67 7.82
C PRO A 233 -2.76 -3.47 7.17
N TYR A 234 -2.22 -2.26 7.27
CA TYR A 234 -2.80 -1.05 6.68
C TYR A 234 -2.52 -0.94 5.19
N LEU A 235 -1.34 -1.37 4.75
CA LEU A 235 -1.03 -1.53 3.33
C LEU A 235 -2.00 -2.55 2.70
N ALA A 236 -2.22 -3.68 3.38
CA ALA A 236 -3.20 -4.68 2.97
C ALA A 236 -4.62 -4.13 2.93
N TYR A 237 -5.06 -3.41 3.97
CA TYR A 237 -6.38 -2.78 3.94
C TYR A 237 -6.51 -1.80 2.77
N GLY A 238 -5.52 -0.90 2.59
CA GLY A 238 -5.54 0.15 1.57
C GLY A 238 -5.68 -0.40 0.15
N ILE A 239 -4.80 -1.31 -0.26
CA ILE A 239 -4.83 -1.85 -1.63
C ILE A 239 -6.17 -2.53 -1.94
N ASN A 240 -6.70 -3.30 -0.99
CA ASN A 240 -7.95 -4.04 -1.17
C ASN A 240 -9.17 -3.13 -1.13
N TYR A 241 -9.15 -2.12 -0.25
CA TYR A 241 -10.17 -1.09 -0.21
C TYR A 241 -10.28 -0.35 -1.54
N ALA A 242 -9.16 0.04 -2.16
CA ALA A 242 -9.17 0.73 -3.45
C ALA A 242 -9.77 -0.12 -4.58
N ILE A 243 -9.45 -1.41 -4.63
CA ILE A 243 -9.94 -2.35 -5.64
C ILE A 243 -11.46 -2.57 -5.48
N ASP A 244 -11.92 -2.81 -4.25
CA ASP A 244 -13.34 -3.06 -3.95
C ASP A 244 -14.18 -1.81 -4.27
N ASN A 245 -13.67 -0.63 -3.87
CA ASN A 245 -14.37 0.65 -4.00
C ASN A 245 -14.08 1.40 -5.31
N LYS A 246 -13.41 0.75 -6.28
CA LYS A 246 -13.14 1.30 -7.62
C LYS A 246 -12.47 2.68 -7.57
N LYS A 247 -11.45 2.82 -6.73
CA LYS A 247 -10.68 4.07 -6.57
C LYS A 247 -9.55 4.18 -7.60
N GLY A 248 -9.08 5.40 -7.84
CA GLY A 248 -7.88 5.65 -8.65
C GLY A 248 -7.96 5.06 -10.04
N PHE A 249 -7.01 4.20 -10.38
CA PHE A 249 -6.98 3.47 -11.65
C PHE A 249 -7.97 2.30 -11.71
N TYR A 250 -8.65 1.93 -10.63
CA TYR A 250 -9.72 0.93 -10.66
C TYR A 250 -11.10 1.52 -10.93
N ASP A 251 -11.20 2.84 -11.09
CA ASP A 251 -12.43 3.55 -11.47
C ASP A 251 -12.71 3.38 -12.96
N GLN A 252 -13.64 2.47 -13.28
CA GLN A 252 -14.01 2.16 -14.67
C GLN A 252 -14.78 3.28 -15.37
N THR A 253 -15.13 4.36 -14.67
CA THR A 253 -15.73 5.56 -15.28
C THR A 253 -14.67 6.46 -15.91
N LYS A 254 -13.40 6.30 -15.55
CA LYS A 254 -12.27 7.04 -16.12
C LYS A 254 -11.79 6.39 -17.41
N GLU A 255 -11.29 7.20 -18.35
CA GLU A 255 -10.70 6.70 -19.59
C GLU A 255 -9.49 5.79 -19.32
N LYS A 256 -8.58 6.24 -18.45
CA LYS A 256 -7.40 5.51 -18.01
C LYS A 256 -7.70 4.71 -16.75
N HIS A 257 -8.02 3.43 -16.92
CA HIS A 257 -8.34 2.52 -15.83
C HIS A 257 -7.88 1.09 -16.11
N PHE A 258 -7.91 0.26 -15.08
CA PHE A 258 -7.63 -1.17 -15.09
C PHE A 258 -8.77 -1.92 -14.41
N LYS A 259 -9.10 -3.13 -14.89
CA LYS A 259 -10.18 -3.94 -14.33
C LYS A 259 -9.72 -4.79 -13.15
N SER A 260 -8.42 -4.94 -12.96
CA SER A 260 -7.84 -5.74 -11.88
C SER A 260 -6.37 -5.42 -11.62
N PRO A 261 -5.83 -5.80 -10.44
CA PRO A 261 -4.41 -5.66 -10.13
C PRO A 261 -3.48 -6.31 -11.17
N GLN A 262 -3.86 -7.45 -11.73
CA GLN A 262 -3.10 -8.15 -12.79
C GLN A 262 -3.02 -7.32 -14.09
N GLU A 263 -4.06 -6.53 -14.38
CA GLU A 263 -4.05 -5.67 -15.56
C GLU A 263 -3.22 -4.42 -15.29
N PHE A 264 -3.34 -3.86 -14.08
CA PHE A 264 -2.53 -2.73 -13.64
C PHE A 264 -1.03 -3.09 -13.62
N SER A 265 -0.66 -4.27 -13.11
CA SER A 265 0.75 -4.70 -13.06
C SER A 265 1.39 -4.81 -14.44
N ASN A 266 0.62 -5.04 -15.51
CA ASN A 266 1.16 -5.09 -16.87
C ASN A 266 1.58 -3.71 -17.40
N MET A 267 1.19 -2.61 -16.72
CA MET A 267 1.64 -1.27 -17.08
C MET A 267 3.05 -0.96 -16.56
N TYR A 268 3.56 -1.70 -15.57
CA TYR A 268 4.89 -1.54 -14.98
C TYR A 268 5.99 -2.14 -15.88
N LYS A 269 6.13 -1.63 -17.10
CA LYS A 269 7.10 -2.16 -18.07
C LYS A 269 8.55 -1.88 -17.63
N ALA A 270 8.76 -0.78 -16.92
CA ALA A 270 10.06 -0.39 -16.38
C ALA A 270 10.51 -1.20 -15.15
N HIS A 271 9.56 -1.67 -14.34
CA HIS A 271 9.81 -2.20 -12.99
C HIS A 271 9.74 -3.72 -12.85
N GLY A 272 9.27 -4.42 -13.89
CA GLY A 272 9.13 -5.88 -13.85
C GLY A 272 7.87 -6.35 -13.13
N ASP A 273 7.92 -7.52 -12.47
CA ASP A 273 6.73 -8.16 -11.88
C ASP A 273 6.32 -7.54 -10.53
N MET A 274 5.54 -6.45 -10.62
CA MET A 274 4.96 -5.78 -9.45
C MET A 274 3.79 -6.53 -8.82
N LEU A 275 3.13 -7.42 -9.55
CA LEU A 275 2.01 -8.19 -9.00
C LEU A 275 2.50 -9.12 -7.90
N SER A 276 3.61 -9.83 -8.14
CA SER A 276 4.18 -10.79 -7.17
C SER A 276 4.48 -10.15 -5.81
N HIS A 277 4.89 -8.87 -5.80
CA HIS A 277 5.15 -8.12 -4.57
C HIS A 277 3.85 -7.82 -3.80
N SER A 278 2.77 -7.54 -4.53
CA SER A 278 1.46 -7.24 -3.95
C SER A 278 0.69 -8.48 -3.48
N LEU A 279 0.98 -9.68 -3.98
CA LEU A 279 0.27 -10.92 -3.62
C LEU A 279 0.26 -11.20 -2.11
N THR A 280 1.29 -10.76 -1.38
CA THR A 280 1.39 -10.97 0.07
C THR A 280 0.34 -10.24 0.87
N ILE A 281 -0.23 -9.16 0.32
CA ILE A 281 -1.23 -8.31 0.97
C ILE A 281 -2.55 -8.23 0.20
N LEU A 282 -2.63 -8.78 -1.00
CA LEU A 282 -3.84 -8.80 -1.83
C LEU A 282 -4.87 -9.78 -1.27
N ASP A 283 -6.15 -9.43 -1.33
CA ASP A 283 -7.23 -10.32 -0.93
C ASP A 283 -7.36 -11.47 -1.93
N PRO A 284 -7.50 -12.73 -1.47
CA PRO A 284 -7.72 -13.88 -2.35
C PRO A 284 -8.88 -13.71 -3.36
N ALA A 285 -9.89 -12.89 -3.06
CA ALA A 285 -10.98 -12.59 -3.97
C ALA A 285 -10.56 -11.78 -5.21
N PHE A 286 -9.42 -11.07 -5.15
CA PHE A 286 -8.89 -10.26 -6.25
C PHE A 286 -7.74 -10.95 -7.01
N ASP A 287 -7.34 -12.14 -6.59
CA ASP A 287 -6.38 -12.95 -7.32
C ASP A 287 -7.05 -13.83 -8.38
N LYS A 288 -6.99 -13.38 -9.63
CA LYS A 288 -7.56 -14.11 -10.78
C LYS A 288 -6.72 -15.31 -11.20
N GLU A 289 -5.46 -15.39 -10.79
CA GLU A 289 -4.51 -16.40 -11.23
C GLU A 289 -4.34 -17.53 -10.22
N GLY A 290 -4.88 -17.38 -9.01
CA GLY A 290 -4.82 -18.40 -7.95
C GLY A 290 -3.40 -18.62 -7.42
N LYS A 291 -2.58 -17.57 -7.43
CA LYS A 291 -1.20 -17.54 -6.90
C LYS A 291 -1.15 -17.33 -5.38
N ILE A 292 -2.24 -16.84 -4.78
CA ILE A 292 -2.34 -16.63 -3.33
C ILE A 292 -2.61 -17.96 -2.64
N THR A 293 -1.76 -18.27 -1.66
CA THR A 293 -1.89 -19.43 -0.77
C THR A 293 -1.89 -18.97 0.68
N PRO A 294 -2.36 -19.80 1.63
CA PRO A 294 -2.25 -19.47 3.05
C PRO A 294 -0.81 -19.20 3.51
N GLU A 295 0.19 -19.79 2.86
CA GLU A 295 1.59 -19.66 3.26
C GLU A 295 2.21 -18.31 2.88
N ASN A 296 1.71 -17.67 1.82
CA ASN A 296 2.32 -16.49 1.20
C ASN A 296 1.51 -15.20 1.39
N ASN A 297 0.43 -15.22 2.16
CA ASN A 297 -0.51 -14.10 2.26
C ASN A 297 -0.90 -13.76 3.70
N ILE A 298 -1.04 -12.47 3.96
CA ILE A 298 -1.33 -11.88 5.27
C ILE A 298 -2.64 -12.37 5.88
N TYR A 299 -3.67 -12.65 5.07
CA TYR A 299 -4.99 -12.98 5.58
C TYR A 299 -5.02 -14.33 6.29
N SER A 300 -4.08 -15.23 6.02
CA SER A 300 -3.95 -16.49 6.77
C SER A 300 -3.46 -16.29 8.21
N ILE A 301 -2.89 -15.12 8.50
CA ILE A 301 -2.43 -14.68 9.82
C ILE A 301 -3.57 -13.92 10.49
N LEU A 302 -4.07 -12.85 9.84
CA LEU A 302 -5.04 -11.94 10.43
C LEU A 302 -6.44 -12.54 10.68
N THR A 303 -6.79 -13.67 10.08
CA THR A 303 -8.07 -14.35 10.34
C THR A 303 -7.99 -15.45 11.40
N LYS A 304 -6.79 -15.77 11.90
CA LYS A 304 -6.61 -16.81 12.93
C LYS A 304 -6.63 -16.24 14.35
N ASP A 305 -6.42 -14.95 14.48
CA ASP A 305 -6.51 -14.17 15.72
C ASP A 305 -7.93 -13.63 15.95
#